data_AF-A0A7Y4U897-F1
#
_entry.id   AF-A0A7Y4U897-F1
#
_cell.length_a   1.000
_cell.length_b   1.000
_cell.length_c   1.000
_cell.angle_alpha   90.00
_cell.angle_beta   90.00
_cell.angle_gamma   90.00
#
_symmetry.space_group_name_H-M   'P 1'
#
loop_
_entity.id
_entity.type
_entity.pdbx_description
1 polymer ?
#
loop_
_entity_poly.entity_id
_entity_poly.type
_entity_poly.pdbx_seq_one_letter_code
_entity_poly.pdbx_strand_id
1 'polypeptide(L)'
;ATTVAFAQTNPLPTTLGGVTVKVRDAANTERDAQLFFVSAGQINLLIPAGTMNGTATITVVRDSTTVGQGTIAIDTLAPGLFALSGTGQGLAAAELLRLKADGSLVYEPIARFNTTTNAFEAVPIALAANEQAALILYGSGFRANAGLNTVSCTLGGESTEVFFAGTQGSFAGLDQANVRLLPSLAGRGSINIVLTVGGKATNAVTVTMQ
;
A
#
# COMPACT_ATOMS: atom_id res chain seq x y z
N ALA A 1 -5.20 19.76 12.55
CA ALA A 1 -6.64 20.00 12.78
C ALA A 1 -6.85 20.23 14.28
N THR A 2 -8.07 20.24 14.82
CA THR A 2 -8.32 20.12 16.28
C THR A 2 -9.37 19.05 16.58
N THR A 3 -10.17 18.71 15.58
CA THR A 3 -11.17 17.64 15.59
C THR A 3 -10.64 16.39 14.88
N VAL A 4 -11.05 15.22 15.34
CA VAL A 4 -10.82 13.93 14.67
C VAL A 4 -11.98 13.66 13.71
N ALA A 5 -11.70 13.45 12.43
CA ALA A 5 -12.70 13.17 11.42
C ALA A 5 -12.22 12.10 10.43
N PHE A 6 -13.11 11.19 10.08
CA PHE A 6 -12.89 10.10 9.11
C PHE A 6 -13.82 10.28 7.91
N ALA A 7 -13.35 10.02 6.70
CA ALA A 7 -14.21 9.97 5.52
C ALA A 7 -15.27 8.86 5.68
N GLN A 8 -16.51 9.16 5.30
CA GLN A 8 -17.65 8.24 5.38
C GLN A 8 -18.22 7.89 3.99
N THR A 9 -17.61 8.37 2.91
CA THR A 9 -18.12 8.26 1.55
C THR A 9 -17.04 7.81 0.57
N ASN A 10 -17.47 7.16 -0.51
CA ASN A 10 -16.68 6.93 -1.71
C ASN A 10 -17.47 7.54 -2.90
N PRO A 11 -16.97 8.57 -3.60
CA PRO A 11 -15.63 9.13 -3.51
C PRO A 11 -15.33 9.83 -2.18
N LEU A 12 -14.05 9.87 -1.84
CA LEU A 12 -13.52 10.58 -0.67
C LEU A 12 -13.80 12.08 -0.79
N PRO A 13 -14.13 12.77 0.33
CA PRO A 13 -14.40 14.20 0.32
C PRO A 13 -13.11 15.01 0.16
N THR A 14 -13.20 16.19 -0.45
CA THR A 14 -12.10 17.18 -0.52
C THR A 14 -12.08 18.14 0.66
N THR A 15 -13.16 18.16 1.46
CA THR A 15 -13.23 18.88 2.73
C THR A 15 -13.69 17.94 3.83
N LEU A 16 -12.92 17.85 4.93
CA LEU A 16 -13.21 16.97 6.05
C LEU A 16 -12.89 17.69 7.37
N GLY A 17 -13.88 17.80 8.26
CA GLY A 17 -13.70 18.49 9.55
C GLY A 17 -13.26 19.95 9.41
N GLY A 18 -13.76 20.67 8.39
CA GLY A 18 -13.39 22.06 8.09
C GLY A 18 -12.03 22.24 7.42
N VAL A 19 -11.32 21.14 7.12
CA VAL A 19 -10.00 21.15 6.46
C VAL A 19 -10.12 20.79 4.99
N THR A 20 -9.45 21.57 4.14
CA THR A 20 -9.17 21.25 2.73
C THR A 20 -7.65 21.24 2.54
N VAL A 21 -7.15 20.33 1.70
CA VAL A 21 -5.72 20.34 1.32
C VAL A 21 -5.60 20.61 -0.18
N LYS A 22 -4.86 21.64 -0.54
CA LYS A 22 -4.57 22.04 -1.91
C LYS A 22 -3.21 21.52 -2.34
N VAL A 23 -3.15 20.92 -3.52
CA VAL A 23 -1.93 20.42 -4.16
C VAL A 23 -1.67 21.25 -5.41
N ARG A 24 -0.65 22.10 -5.36
CA ARG A 24 -0.14 22.84 -6.52
C ARG A 24 1.06 22.12 -7.09
N ASP A 25 0.95 21.62 -8.31
CA ASP A 25 1.99 20.84 -8.97
C ASP A 25 3.10 21.71 -9.60
N ALA A 26 4.09 21.06 -10.21
CA ALA A 26 5.23 21.72 -10.86
C ALA A 26 4.84 22.55 -12.11
N ALA A 27 3.64 22.35 -12.65
CA ALA A 27 3.07 23.15 -13.73
C ALA A 27 2.19 24.30 -13.20
N ASN A 28 2.23 24.58 -11.90
CA ASN A 28 1.41 25.57 -11.20
C ASN A 28 -0.11 25.32 -11.26
N THR A 29 -0.54 24.09 -11.53
CA THR A 29 -1.95 23.73 -11.47
C THR A 29 -2.32 23.30 -10.04
N GLU A 30 -3.35 23.94 -9.48
CA GLU A 30 -3.85 23.63 -8.13
C GLU A 30 -5.09 22.72 -8.20
N ARG A 31 -5.12 21.69 -7.34
CA ARG A 31 -6.24 20.76 -7.18
C ARG A 31 -6.46 20.47 -5.69
N ASP A 32 -7.71 20.30 -5.28
CA ASP A 32 -8.00 19.83 -3.92
C ASP A 32 -7.75 18.32 -3.81
N ALA A 33 -7.04 17.91 -2.77
CA ALA A 33 -6.81 16.51 -2.44
C ALA A 33 -8.04 15.89 -1.79
N GLN A 34 -8.27 14.62 -2.12
CA GLN A 34 -9.23 13.79 -1.42
C GLN A 34 -8.68 13.39 -0.05
N LEU A 35 -9.51 13.44 1.00
CA LEU A 35 -9.10 13.25 2.38
C LEU A 35 -9.67 11.94 2.93
N PHE A 36 -8.81 11.10 3.51
CA PHE A 36 -9.21 9.90 4.26
C PHE A 36 -9.47 10.22 5.73
N PHE A 37 -8.61 11.05 6.33
CA PHE A 37 -8.57 11.29 7.77
C PHE A 37 -7.96 12.65 8.10
N VAL A 38 -8.47 13.27 9.17
CA VAL A 38 -8.00 14.56 9.68
C VAL A 38 -7.99 14.52 11.22
N SER A 39 -6.88 14.95 11.84
CA SER A 39 -6.73 15.10 13.30
C SER A 39 -5.77 16.24 13.68
N ALA A 40 -5.51 16.42 14.98
CA ALA A 40 -4.70 17.53 15.48
C ALA A 40 -3.27 17.60 14.91
N GLY A 41 -2.65 16.47 14.58
CA GLY A 41 -1.29 16.40 14.03
C GLY A 41 -1.13 15.55 12.77
N GLN A 42 -2.22 15.06 12.17
CA GLN A 42 -2.16 14.16 11.02
C GLN A 42 -3.29 14.44 10.03
N ILE A 43 -2.96 14.38 8.74
CA ILE A 43 -3.93 14.34 7.64
C ILE A 43 -3.49 13.19 6.73
N ASN A 44 -4.42 12.28 6.43
CA ASN A 44 -4.22 11.26 5.40
C ASN A 44 -5.01 11.70 4.17
N LEU A 45 -4.33 11.78 3.03
CA LEU A 45 -4.90 12.29 1.79
C LEU A 45 -4.45 11.46 0.59
N LEU A 46 -5.20 11.55 -0.50
CA LEU A 46 -4.84 11.02 -1.79
C LEU A 46 -4.34 12.16 -2.68
N ILE A 47 -3.16 11.99 -3.27
CA ILE A 47 -2.65 12.93 -4.28
C ILE A 47 -3.61 12.94 -5.48
N PRO A 48 -4.09 14.12 -5.92
CA PRO A 48 -5.00 14.22 -7.05
C PRO A 48 -4.45 13.54 -8.31
N ALA A 49 -5.32 12.87 -9.06
CA ALA A 49 -4.95 12.37 -10.38
C ALA A 49 -4.55 13.54 -11.30
N GLY A 50 -3.51 13.33 -12.12
CA GLY A 50 -2.99 14.35 -13.03
C GLY A 50 -2.05 15.38 -12.38
N THR A 51 -1.66 15.21 -11.11
CA THR A 51 -0.55 15.98 -10.52
C THR A 51 0.75 15.69 -11.28
N MET A 52 1.38 16.73 -11.82
CA MET A 52 2.61 16.60 -12.59
C MET A 52 3.82 16.24 -11.72
N ASN A 53 4.74 15.44 -12.28
CA ASN A 53 6.03 15.12 -11.65
C ASN A 53 6.83 16.39 -11.34
N GLY A 54 7.58 16.34 -10.24
CA GLY A 54 8.36 17.45 -9.72
C GLY A 54 7.95 17.83 -8.30
N THR A 55 8.44 18.98 -7.82
CA THR A 55 8.10 19.46 -6.48
C THR A 55 6.70 20.05 -6.49
N ALA A 56 5.77 19.48 -5.72
CA ALA A 56 4.45 20.03 -5.48
C ALA A 56 4.40 20.78 -4.14
N THR A 57 3.64 21.87 -4.08
CA THR A 57 3.31 22.58 -2.84
C THR A 57 2.01 22.02 -2.27
N ILE A 58 2.03 21.64 -1.00
CA ILE A 58 0.87 21.23 -0.22
C ILE A 58 0.47 22.39 0.68
N THR A 59 -0.76 22.87 0.54
CA THR A 59 -1.32 23.94 1.39
C THR A 59 -2.52 23.41 2.16
N VAL A 60 -2.47 23.47 3.49
CA VAL A 60 -3.56 23.07 4.37
C VAL A 60 -4.38 24.31 4.72
N VAL A 61 -5.66 24.27 4.39
CA VAL A 61 -6.62 25.33 4.64
C VAL A 61 -7.64 24.84 5.66
N ARG A 62 -7.91 25.63 6.70
CA ARG A 62 -9.00 25.41 7.64
C ARG A 62 -9.89 26.63 7.67
N ASP A 63 -11.20 26.44 7.45
CA ASP A 63 -12.18 27.52 7.49
C ASP A 63 -11.73 28.75 6.66
N SER A 64 -11.28 28.48 5.43
CA SER A 64 -10.73 29.45 4.47
C SER A 64 -9.42 30.15 4.87
N THR A 65 -8.78 29.74 5.96
CA THR A 65 -7.48 30.25 6.41
C THR A 65 -6.38 29.22 6.18
N THR A 66 -5.26 29.64 5.57
CA THR A 66 -4.07 28.76 5.47
C THR A 66 -3.46 28.55 6.85
N VAL A 67 -3.36 27.29 7.27
CA VAL A 67 -2.84 26.89 8.59
C VAL A 67 -1.53 26.11 8.51
N GLY A 68 -1.08 25.76 7.31
CA GLY A 68 0.18 25.08 7.08
C GLY A 68 0.51 24.96 5.60
N GLN A 69 1.80 24.88 5.31
CA GLN A 69 2.30 24.65 3.96
C GLN A 69 3.59 23.83 4.01
N GLY A 70 3.77 22.99 3.00
CA GLY A 70 4.98 22.19 2.82
C GLY A 70 5.15 21.79 1.36
N THR A 71 6.21 21.06 1.06
CA THR A 71 6.46 20.54 -0.28
C THR A 71 6.63 19.02 -0.25
N ILE A 72 6.28 18.38 -1.36
CA ILE A 72 6.49 16.95 -1.58
C ILE A 72 7.05 16.73 -3.00
N ALA A 73 7.83 15.67 -3.18
CA ALA A 73 8.22 15.22 -4.50
C ALA A 73 7.11 14.34 -5.10
N ILE A 74 6.71 14.65 -6.33
CA ILE A 74 5.81 13.84 -7.14
C ILE A 74 6.64 13.14 -8.21
N ASP A 75 6.42 11.84 -8.34
CA ASP A 75 7.08 10.99 -9.34
C ASP A 75 6.07 9.97 -9.87
N THR A 76 6.31 9.47 -11.07
CA THR A 76 5.48 8.43 -11.71
C THR A 76 5.46 7.16 -10.87
N LEU A 77 6.60 6.82 -10.26
CA LEU A 77 6.77 5.65 -9.40
C LEU A 77 7.36 6.06 -8.06
N ALA A 78 6.63 5.77 -6.99
CA ALA A 78 7.05 5.93 -5.60
C ALA A 78 6.54 4.72 -4.81
N PRO A 79 7.03 3.51 -5.12
CA PRO A 79 6.41 2.27 -4.66
C PRO A 79 6.62 2.09 -3.16
N GLY A 80 5.55 1.70 -2.45
CA GLY A 80 5.60 1.29 -1.05
C GLY A 80 4.62 0.15 -0.79
N LEU A 81 5.00 -0.78 0.08
CA LEU A 81 4.13 -1.84 0.58
C LEU A 81 3.55 -1.45 1.93
N PHE A 82 2.28 -1.77 2.14
CA PHE A 82 1.64 -1.53 3.43
C PHE A 82 1.98 -2.65 4.41
N ALA A 83 2.17 -2.26 5.67
CA ALA A 83 2.30 -3.18 6.80
C ALA A 83 1.08 -3.04 7.71
N LEU A 84 0.65 -4.12 8.34
CA LEU A 84 -0.53 -4.14 9.22
C LEU A 84 -0.40 -3.22 10.45
N SER A 85 0.83 -2.90 10.84
CA SER A 85 1.16 -1.93 11.89
C SER A 85 0.84 -0.48 11.51
N GLY A 86 0.67 -0.17 10.23
CA GLY A 86 0.56 1.20 9.71
C GLY A 86 1.88 1.98 9.68
N THR A 87 3.02 1.39 10.09
CA THR A 87 4.33 2.07 10.12
C THR A 87 5.16 1.84 8.86
N GLY A 88 4.67 1.01 7.93
CA GLY A 88 5.44 0.55 6.77
C GLY A 88 6.51 -0.49 7.13
N GLN A 89 6.49 -1.05 8.35
CA GLN A 89 7.43 -2.06 8.82
C GLN A 89 6.69 -3.23 9.49
N GLY A 90 7.29 -4.43 9.45
CA GLY A 90 6.72 -5.62 10.06
C GLY A 90 5.83 -6.41 9.09
N LEU A 91 4.78 -7.05 9.60
CA LEU A 91 3.94 -7.97 8.84
C LEU A 91 3.22 -7.25 7.70
N ALA A 92 3.30 -7.81 6.49
CA ALA A 92 2.67 -7.24 5.31
C ALA A 92 1.14 -7.15 5.47
N ALA A 93 0.55 -6.06 4.97
CA ALA A 93 -0.87 -6.05 4.67
C ALA A 93 -1.07 -6.81 3.35
N ALA A 94 -1.43 -8.08 3.47
CA ALA A 94 -1.55 -8.98 2.35
C ALA A 94 -2.54 -10.12 2.64
N GLU A 95 -2.92 -10.84 1.59
CA GLU A 95 -3.67 -12.08 1.67
C GLU A 95 -2.90 -13.22 1.01
N LEU A 96 -3.14 -14.44 1.47
CA LEU A 96 -2.67 -15.65 0.82
C LEU A 96 -3.74 -16.16 -0.13
N LEU A 97 -3.39 -16.32 -1.40
CA LEU A 97 -4.22 -16.96 -2.41
C LEU A 97 -3.69 -18.37 -2.68
N ARG A 98 -4.55 -19.37 -2.53
CA ARG A 98 -4.26 -20.76 -2.90
C ARG A 98 -5.17 -21.19 -4.04
N LEU A 99 -4.58 -21.79 -5.06
CA LEU A 99 -5.31 -22.54 -6.09
C LEU A 99 -5.39 -24.00 -5.66
N LYS A 100 -6.61 -24.49 -5.40
CA LYS A 100 -6.86 -25.87 -5.00
C LYS A 100 -6.90 -26.79 -6.24
N ALA A 101 -6.78 -28.09 -6.00
CA ALA A 101 -6.74 -29.09 -7.06
C ALA A 101 -8.02 -29.16 -7.91
N ASP A 102 -9.16 -28.72 -7.35
CA ASP A 102 -10.45 -28.60 -8.05
C ASP A 102 -10.57 -27.30 -8.88
N GLY A 103 -9.52 -26.49 -8.94
CA GLY A 103 -9.48 -25.21 -9.64
C GLY A 103 -10.05 -24.04 -8.85
N SER A 104 -10.55 -24.26 -7.64
CA SER A 104 -11.08 -23.18 -6.79
C SER A 104 -9.96 -22.31 -6.22
N LEU A 105 -10.26 -21.01 -6.04
CA LEU A 105 -9.40 -20.05 -5.38
C LEU A 105 -9.84 -19.87 -3.94
N VAL A 106 -8.89 -19.98 -3.00
CA VAL A 106 -9.12 -19.79 -1.57
C VAL A 106 -8.23 -18.65 -1.07
N TYR A 107 -8.85 -17.69 -0.39
CA TYR A 107 -8.19 -16.53 0.19
C TYR A 107 -8.08 -16.73 1.70
N GLU A 108 -6.87 -16.60 2.24
CA GLU A 108 -6.55 -16.85 3.64
C GLU A 108 -5.82 -15.64 4.24
N PRO A 109 -6.12 -15.27 5.49
CA PRO A 109 -5.37 -14.22 6.16
C PRO A 109 -3.96 -14.68 6.51
N ILE A 110 -2.96 -13.83 6.33
CA ILE A 110 -1.58 -14.09 6.79
C ILE A 110 -1.31 -13.54 8.21
N ALA A 111 -2.34 -12.98 8.83
CA ALA A 111 -2.27 -12.34 10.13
C ALA A 111 -3.60 -12.43 10.87
N ARG A 112 -3.55 -12.41 12.19
CA ARG A 112 -4.72 -12.32 13.07
C ARG A 112 -4.51 -11.22 14.08
N PHE A 113 -5.55 -10.46 14.39
CA PHE A 113 -5.50 -9.51 15.49
C PHE A 113 -5.65 -10.25 16.81
N ASN A 114 -4.65 -10.15 17.68
CA ASN A 114 -4.71 -10.68 19.03
C ASN A 114 -5.16 -9.55 19.97
N THR A 115 -6.36 -9.70 20.55
CA THR A 115 -6.96 -8.71 21.45
C THR A 115 -6.26 -8.64 22.81
N THR A 116 -5.57 -9.70 23.23
CA THR A 116 -4.80 -9.72 24.48
C THR A 116 -3.53 -8.88 24.37
N THR A 117 -2.86 -8.93 23.21
CA THR A 117 -1.63 -8.15 22.96
C THR A 117 -1.91 -6.84 22.22
N ASN A 118 -3.15 -6.62 21.78
CA ASN A 118 -3.60 -5.48 20.98
C ASN A 118 -2.72 -5.28 19.72
N ALA A 119 -2.34 -6.38 19.08
CA ALA A 119 -1.40 -6.39 17.97
C ALA A 119 -1.76 -7.46 16.92
N PHE A 120 -1.33 -7.23 15.68
CA PHE A 120 -1.39 -8.26 14.65
C PHE A 120 -0.25 -9.26 14.83
N GLU A 121 -0.62 -10.54 14.90
CA GLU A 121 0.30 -11.67 14.92
C GLU A 121 0.27 -12.39 13.58
N ALA A 122 1.42 -12.88 13.13
CA ALA A 122 1.50 -13.67 11.91
C ALA A 122 0.72 -14.98 12.05
N VAL A 123 0.03 -15.35 10.98
CA VAL A 123 -0.47 -16.71 10.77
C VAL A 123 0.56 -17.37 9.85
N PRO A 124 1.38 -18.33 10.35
CA PRO A 124 2.42 -18.95 9.55
C PRO A 124 1.84 -19.67 8.32
N ILE A 125 2.48 -19.47 7.18
CA ILE A 125 2.08 -20.08 5.91
C ILE A 125 2.82 -21.40 5.74
N ALA A 126 2.08 -22.50 5.80
CA ALA A 126 2.56 -23.80 5.35
C ALA A 126 2.28 -23.97 3.84
N LEU A 127 3.29 -24.41 3.09
CA LEU A 127 3.20 -24.71 1.66
C LEU A 127 3.29 -26.22 1.42
N ALA A 128 2.35 -26.80 0.69
CA ALA A 128 2.50 -28.17 0.21
C ALA A 128 3.42 -28.22 -1.02
N ALA A 129 4.14 -29.33 -1.22
CA ALA A 129 5.15 -29.45 -2.30
C ALA A 129 4.61 -29.19 -3.72
N ASN A 130 3.33 -29.49 -3.98
CA ASN A 130 2.68 -29.33 -5.29
C ASN A 130 1.63 -28.22 -5.30
N GLU A 131 1.64 -27.35 -4.30
CA GLU A 131 0.65 -26.30 -4.18
C GLU A 131 1.01 -25.07 -5.00
N GLN A 132 0.01 -24.51 -5.67
CA GLN A 132 0.12 -23.18 -6.27
C GLN A 132 -0.45 -22.14 -5.30
N ALA A 133 0.44 -21.36 -4.70
CA ALA A 133 0.09 -20.27 -3.81
C ALA A 133 0.74 -18.95 -4.24
N ALA A 134 0.11 -17.85 -3.88
CA ALA A 134 0.59 -16.50 -4.13
C ALA A 134 0.26 -15.58 -2.94
N LEU A 135 1.08 -14.57 -2.72
CA LEU A 135 0.73 -13.44 -1.86
C LEU A 135 0.09 -12.35 -2.71
N ILE A 136 -1.04 -11.84 -2.24
CA ILE A 136 -1.67 -10.61 -2.73
C ILE A 136 -1.19 -9.49 -1.82
N LEU A 137 -0.20 -8.74 -2.28
CA LEU A 137 0.44 -7.65 -1.54
C LEU A 137 -0.29 -6.34 -1.80
N TYR A 138 -0.57 -5.57 -0.75
CA TYR A 138 -1.17 -4.25 -0.87
C TYR A 138 -0.15 -3.13 -0.64
N GLY A 139 -0.30 -2.04 -1.39
CA GLY A 139 0.57 -0.88 -1.29
C GLY A 139 0.09 0.30 -2.13
N SER A 140 1.00 1.18 -2.52
CA SER A 140 0.71 2.29 -3.43
C SER A 140 1.94 2.74 -4.21
N GLY A 141 1.71 3.57 -5.23
CA GLY A 141 2.77 4.25 -5.98
C GLY A 141 3.43 3.40 -7.06
N PHE A 142 2.81 2.27 -7.45
CA PHE A 142 3.34 1.37 -8.48
C PHE A 142 2.35 1.02 -9.61
N ARG A 143 1.10 1.52 -9.57
CA ARG A 143 0.12 1.31 -10.65
C ARG A 143 0.55 1.83 -12.03
N ALA A 144 1.42 2.84 -12.08
CA ALA A 144 1.90 3.45 -13.32
C ALA A 144 3.18 2.80 -13.86
N ASN A 145 3.41 1.52 -13.53
CA ASN A 145 4.55 0.76 -14.07
C ASN A 145 4.43 0.60 -15.59
N ALA A 146 5.56 0.45 -16.27
CA ALA A 146 5.62 0.35 -17.73
C ALA A 146 5.42 -1.10 -18.23
N GLY A 147 4.79 -1.96 -17.44
CA GLY A 147 4.61 -3.38 -17.69
C GLY A 147 5.29 -4.26 -16.64
N LEU A 148 4.82 -5.51 -16.52
CA LEU A 148 5.32 -6.47 -15.53
C LEU A 148 6.82 -6.80 -15.67
N ASN A 149 7.39 -6.63 -16.85
CA ASN A 149 8.85 -6.76 -17.08
C ASN A 149 9.68 -5.70 -16.34
N THR A 150 9.05 -4.65 -15.81
CA THR A 150 9.67 -3.61 -14.96
C THR A 150 9.42 -3.84 -13.47
N VAL A 151 8.77 -4.95 -13.10
CA VAL A 151 8.39 -5.30 -11.74
C VAL A 151 9.06 -6.60 -11.33
N SER A 152 9.75 -6.60 -10.20
CA SER A 152 10.32 -7.81 -9.62
C SER A 152 10.06 -7.86 -8.12
N CYS A 153 10.05 -9.06 -7.55
CA CYS A 153 9.89 -9.25 -6.11
C CYS A 153 10.90 -10.27 -5.59
N THR A 154 11.41 -10.03 -4.38
CA THR A 154 12.17 -11.02 -3.62
C THR A 154 11.45 -11.40 -2.34
N LEU A 155 11.48 -12.68 -2.03
CA LEU A 155 10.94 -13.28 -0.80
C LEU A 155 12.10 -13.96 -0.06
N GLY A 156 12.49 -13.42 1.09
CA GLY A 156 13.68 -13.89 1.82
C GLY A 156 14.96 -13.84 0.99
N GLY A 157 15.05 -12.88 0.05
CA GLY A 157 16.17 -12.73 -0.89
C GLY A 157 16.08 -13.59 -2.16
N GLU A 158 15.07 -14.46 -2.28
CA GLU A 158 14.87 -15.30 -3.47
C GLU A 158 13.92 -14.62 -4.46
N SER A 159 14.30 -14.55 -5.73
CA SER A 159 13.48 -13.94 -6.78
C SER A 159 12.24 -14.79 -7.05
N THR A 160 11.08 -14.14 -7.12
CA THR A 160 9.81 -14.82 -7.44
C THR A 160 9.06 -14.16 -8.59
N GLU A 161 8.15 -14.90 -9.19
CA GLU A 161 7.28 -14.43 -10.27
C GLU A 161 6.29 -13.38 -9.72
N VAL A 162 6.24 -12.20 -10.37
CA VAL A 162 5.18 -11.21 -10.20
C VAL A 162 4.27 -11.28 -11.42
N PHE A 163 3.02 -11.69 -11.23
CA PHE A 163 2.07 -11.90 -12.33
C PHE A 163 0.94 -10.86 -12.37
N PHE A 164 0.92 -9.94 -11.41
CA PHE A 164 0.05 -8.77 -11.41
C PHE A 164 0.70 -7.62 -10.63
N ALA A 165 0.58 -6.40 -11.12
CA ALA A 165 1.00 -5.17 -10.43
C ALA A 165 0.21 -3.98 -10.99
N GLY A 166 -0.75 -3.47 -10.23
CA GLY A 166 -1.65 -2.42 -10.72
C GLY A 166 -2.63 -1.93 -9.66
N THR A 167 -3.64 -1.17 -10.09
CA THR A 167 -4.73 -0.70 -9.22
C THR A 167 -5.52 -1.89 -8.66
N GLN A 168 -5.82 -1.90 -7.36
CA GLN A 168 -6.65 -2.94 -6.75
C GLN A 168 -8.14 -2.79 -7.14
N GLY A 169 -8.63 -1.55 -7.23
CA GLY A 169 -9.91 -1.22 -7.87
C GLY A 169 -11.11 -1.01 -6.93
N SER A 170 -11.02 -1.38 -5.65
CA SER A 170 -12.07 -1.18 -4.65
C SER A 170 -11.79 0.00 -3.72
N PHE A 171 -10.51 0.20 -3.35
CA PHE A 171 -10.10 1.26 -2.44
C PHE A 171 -9.32 2.36 -3.18
N ALA A 172 -9.66 3.62 -2.90
CA ALA A 172 -9.00 4.77 -3.51
C ALA A 172 -7.50 4.77 -3.18
N GLY A 173 -6.66 4.87 -4.21
CA GLY A 173 -5.21 4.90 -4.06
C GLY A 173 -4.54 3.58 -3.66
N LEU A 174 -5.28 2.47 -3.61
CA LEU A 174 -4.72 1.16 -3.30
C LEU A 174 -4.20 0.46 -4.56
N ASP A 175 -2.95 0.06 -4.50
CA ASP A 175 -2.31 -0.80 -5.49
C ASP A 175 -2.15 -2.21 -4.93
N GLN A 176 -2.15 -3.18 -5.85
CA GLN A 176 -2.01 -4.60 -5.54
C GLN A 176 -0.93 -5.22 -6.43
N ALA A 177 -0.08 -6.06 -5.84
CA ALA A 177 0.85 -6.93 -6.56
C ALA A 177 0.61 -8.39 -6.17
N ASN A 178 0.56 -9.30 -7.15
CA ASN A 178 0.43 -10.73 -6.88
C ASN A 178 1.76 -11.41 -7.17
N VAL A 179 2.30 -12.09 -6.15
CA VAL A 179 3.63 -12.70 -6.20
C VAL A 179 3.56 -14.17 -5.85
N ARG A 180 4.23 -15.03 -6.63
CA ARG A 180 4.25 -16.48 -6.40
C ARG A 180 4.96 -16.81 -5.09
N LEU A 181 4.44 -17.77 -4.34
CA LEU A 181 5.18 -18.40 -3.24
C LEU A 181 5.95 -19.60 -3.77
N LEU A 182 7.24 -19.69 -3.43
CA LEU A 182 8.12 -20.77 -3.87
C LEU A 182 8.19 -21.86 -2.78
N PRO A 183 8.19 -23.16 -3.14
CA PRO A 183 8.32 -24.25 -2.17
C PRO A 183 9.59 -24.18 -1.31
N SER A 184 10.67 -23.58 -1.82
CA SER A 184 11.93 -23.31 -1.12
C SER A 184 11.79 -22.39 0.11
N LEU A 185 10.66 -21.70 0.24
CA LEU A 185 10.38 -20.79 1.35
C LEU A 185 9.84 -21.51 2.59
N ALA A 186 9.36 -22.75 2.47
CA ALA A 186 8.80 -23.52 3.58
C ALA A 186 9.81 -23.65 4.73
N GLY A 187 9.32 -23.49 5.96
CA GLY A 187 10.13 -23.58 7.19
C GLY A 187 11.16 -22.47 7.40
N ARG A 188 11.23 -21.44 6.54
CA ARG A 188 12.21 -20.34 6.69
C ARG A 188 11.87 -19.35 7.81
N GLY A 189 10.71 -19.46 8.46
CA GLY A 189 10.27 -18.52 9.48
C GLY A 189 9.94 -17.16 8.88
N SER A 190 10.21 -16.07 9.62
CA SER A 190 9.95 -14.72 9.17
C SER A 190 10.93 -14.31 8.06
N ILE A 191 10.41 -13.98 6.88
CA ILE A 191 11.20 -13.55 5.71
C ILE A 191 10.76 -12.16 5.24
N ASN A 192 11.71 -11.42 4.65
CA ASN A 192 11.44 -10.12 4.05
C ASN A 192 10.78 -10.26 2.68
N ILE A 193 9.90 -9.31 2.36
CA ILE A 193 9.28 -9.09 1.07
C ILE A 193 9.72 -7.72 0.58
N VAL A 194 10.31 -7.69 -0.61
CA VAL A 194 10.71 -6.44 -1.27
C VAL A 194 10.22 -6.48 -2.70
N LEU A 195 9.37 -5.52 -3.07
CA LEU A 195 8.96 -5.29 -4.45
C LEU A 195 9.88 -4.21 -5.05
N THR A 196 10.29 -4.36 -6.30
CA THR A 196 11.04 -3.34 -7.05
C THR A 196 10.25 -3.01 -8.31
N VAL A 197 10.00 -1.72 -8.53
CA VAL A 197 9.18 -1.22 -9.65
C VAL A 197 9.94 -0.11 -10.35
N GLY A 198 10.26 -0.29 -11.62
CA GLY A 198 11.03 0.69 -12.39
C GLY A 198 12.39 1.03 -11.75
N GLY A 199 13.05 0.03 -11.15
CA GLY A 199 14.32 0.20 -10.45
C GLY A 199 14.25 0.78 -9.03
N LYS A 200 13.04 1.09 -8.52
CA LYS A 200 12.84 1.60 -7.16
C LYS A 200 12.31 0.50 -6.25
N ALA A 201 13.05 0.18 -5.19
CA ALA A 201 12.61 -0.77 -4.19
C ALA A 201 11.57 -0.14 -3.24
N THR A 202 10.62 -0.95 -2.78
CA THR A 202 9.72 -0.61 -1.68
C THR A 202 10.46 -0.64 -0.35
N ASN A 203 9.83 -0.13 0.70
CA ASN A 203 10.11 -0.59 2.07
C ASN A 203 9.99 -2.13 2.14
N ALA A 204 10.75 -2.74 3.06
CA ALA A 204 10.64 -4.16 3.35
C ALA A 204 9.51 -4.43 4.34
N VAL A 205 8.62 -5.36 4.00
CA VAL A 205 7.63 -5.95 4.90
C VAL A 205 7.94 -7.43 5.09
N THR A 206 7.21 -8.13 5.95
CA THR A 206 7.51 -9.53 6.31
C THR A 206 6.30 -10.42 6.15
N VAL A 207 6.57 -11.72 6.02
CA VAL A 207 5.61 -12.83 6.16
C VAL A 207 6.29 -13.97 6.91
N THR A 208 5.52 -14.82 7.59
CA THR A 208 6.05 -15.97 8.31
C THR A 208 5.74 -17.26 7.55
N MET A 209 6.78 -18.03 7.23
CA MET A 209 6.71 -19.33 6.57
C MET A 209 6.92 -20.46 7.59
N GLN A 210 6.11 -21.51 7.50
CA GLN A 210 6.19 -22.72 8.33
C GLN A 210 6.64 -23.92 7.53
#